data_AF-A0A947XLI1-F1
#
_entry.id   AF-A0A947XLI1-F1
#
_cell.length_a   1.000
_cell.length_b   1.000
_cell.length_c   1.000
_cell.angle_alpha   90.00
_cell.angle_beta   90.00
_cell.angle_gamma   90.00
#
_symmetry.space_group_name_H-M   'P 1'
#
loop_
_entity.id
_entity.type
_entity.pdbx_description
1 polymer ?
#
loop_
_entity_poly.entity_id
_entity_poly.type
_entity_poly.pdbx_seq_one_letter_code
_entity_poly.pdbx_strand_id
1 'polypeptide(L)'
;MLIPMRGFTLVELLMVIVIIGILAAVVGPRFFDRQVFDERLYYEEVLAAVRYGQKLGVASGCLTQVSLGAAGYSVRQAASCSSGAYSLDVPGPDGQRPFANSQVPSGVTLSPSNFPVVFDSLGRPVAGGASVAIGSFSLVVSAETGMVQ
;
A
#
# COMPACT_ATOMS: atom_id res chain seq x y z
N MET A 1 25.20 -52.84 9.60
CA MET A 1 23.74 -52.59 9.66
C MET A 1 23.37 -51.83 8.39
N LEU A 2 22.96 -52.55 7.34
CA LEU A 2 22.59 -51.95 6.05
C LEU A 2 21.10 -51.62 6.10
N ILE A 3 20.76 -50.34 5.96
CA ILE A 3 19.37 -49.89 5.88
C ILE A 3 18.84 -50.31 4.50
N PRO A 4 17.78 -51.14 4.41
CA PRO A 4 17.17 -51.44 3.12
C PRO A 4 16.57 -50.16 2.55
N MET A 5 17.05 -49.72 1.39
CA MET A 5 16.40 -48.67 0.62
C MET A 5 15.05 -49.20 0.14
N ARG A 6 13.97 -48.83 0.82
CA ARG A 6 12.60 -49.08 0.35
C ARG A 6 12.35 -48.11 -0.81
N GLY A 7 12.41 -48.62 -2.04
CA GLY A 7 12.00 -47.88 -3.23
C GLY A 7 10.50 -47.60 -3.21
N PHE A 8 10.08 -46.51 -3.83
CA PHE A 8 8.67 -46.20 -4.10
C PHE A 8 8.10 -47.20 -5.12
N THR A 9 6.87 -47.66 -4.91
CA THR A 9 6.18 -48.47 -5.92
C THR A 9 5.75 -47.59 -7.11
N LEU A 10 5.60 -48.19 -8.30
CA LEU A 10 5.11 -47.47 -9.49
C LEU A 10 3.73 -46.84 -9.21
N VAL A 11 2.87 -47.56 -8.49
CA VAL A 11 1.52 -47.09 -8.13
C VAL A 11 1.58 -45.91 -7.15
N GLU A 12 2.47 -45.94 -6.16
CA GLU A 12 2.65 -44.80 -5.25
C GLU A 12 3.15 -43.55 -5.99
N LEU A 13 4.11 -43.70 -6.92
CA LEU A 13 4.58 -42.57 -7.73
C LEU A 13 3.43 -41.98 -8.56
N LEU A 14 2.61 -42.85 -9.18
CA LEU A 14 1.45 -42.43 -9.96
C LEU A 14 0.43 -41.67 -9.10
N MET A 15 0.14 -42.16 -7.90
CA MET A 15 -0.75 -41.47 -6.95
C MET A 15 -0.20 -40.09 -6.56
N VAL A 16 1.10 -39.98 -6.27
CA VAL A 16 1.74 -38.70 -5.90
C VAL A 16 1.65 -37.67 -7.02
N ILE A 17 1.96 -38.04 -8.27
CA ILE A 17 1.86 -37.09 -9.39
C ILE A 17 0.42 -36.64 -9.66
N VAL A 18 -0.57 -37.53 -9.48
CA VAL A 18 -1.99 -37.19 -9.62
C VAL A 18 -2.42 -36.21 -8.54
N ILE A 19 -2.04 -36.46 -7.28
CA ILE A 19 -2.34 -35.56 -6.16
C ILE A 19 -1.69 -34.20 -6.38
N ILE A 20 -0.40 -34.15 -6.78
CA ILE A 20 0.29 -32.89 -7.08
C ILE A 20 -0.39 -32.16 -8.24
N GLY A 21 -0.82 -32.87 -9.29
CA GLY A 21 -1.54 -32.28 -10.42
C GLY A 21 -2.86 -31.62 -10.00
N ILE A 22 -3.64 -32.28 -9.14
CA ILE A 22 -4.90 -31.74 -8.61
C ILE A 22 -4.61 -30.51 -7.72
N LEU A 23 -3.62 -30.59 -6.83
CA LEU A 23 -3.24 -29.47 -5.97
C LEU A 23 -2.76 -28.26 -6.79
N ALA A 24 -1.94 -28.48 -7.82
CA ALA A 24 -1.45 -27.42 -8.70
C ALA A 24 -2.62 -26.71 -9.41
N ALA A 25 -3.60 -27.47 -9.91
CA ALA A 25 -4.76 -26.92 -10.60
C ALA A 25 -5.67 -26.08 -9.68
N VAL A 26 -5.76 -26.41 -8.39
CA VAL A 26 -6.64 -25.72 -7.44
C VAL A 26 -5.94 -24.56 -6.71
N VAL A 27 -4.70 -24.76 -6.28
CA VAL A 27 -3.95 -23.79 -5.46
C VAL A 27 -3.28 -22.72 -6.32
N GLY A 28 -2.82 -23.08 -7.53
CA GLY A 28 -2.12 -22.15 -8.44
C GLY A 28 -2.91 -20.86 -8.70
N PRO A 29 -4.14 -20.93 -9.23
CA PRO A 29 -4.95 -19.74 -9.51
C PRO A 29 -5.18 -18.86 -8.28
N ARG A 30 -5.49 -19.48 -7.12
CA ARG A 30 -5.77 -18.76 -5.86
C ARG A 30 -4.58 -17.95 -5.35
N PHE A 31 -3.36 -18.40 -5.59
CA PHE A 31 -2.16 -17.68 -5.14
C PHE A 31 -1.94 -16.40 -5.95
N PHE A 32 -2.11 -16.46 -7.27
CA PHE A 32 -2.01 -15.28 -8.15
C PHE A 32 -3.15 -14.29 -7.92
N ASP A 33 -4.37 -14.79 -7.76
CA ASP A 33 -5.54 -13.95 -7.48
C ASP A 33 -5.35 -13.15 -6.19
N ARG A 34 -4.84 -13.79 -5.12
CA ARG A 34 -4.62 -13.13 -3.82
C ARG A 34 -3.69 -11.92 -3.91
N GLN A 35 -2.59 -12.04 -4.65
CA GLN A 35 -1.64 -10.92 -4.78
C GLN A 35 -2.29 -9.71 -5.47
N VAL A 36 -3.05 -9.93 -6.54
CA VAL A 36 -3.75 -8.84 -7.26
C VAL A 36 -4.81 -8.18 -6.37
N PHE A 37 -5.51 -8.96 -5.54
CA PHE A 37 -6.44 -8.41 -4.56
C PHE A 37 -5.74 -7.57 -3.49
N ASP A 38 -4.61 -8.05 -2.94
CA ASP A 38 -3.84 -7.33 -1.94
C ASP A 38 -3.25 -6.01 -2.52
N GLU A 39 -2.75 -6.03 -3.77
CA GLU A 39 -2.32 -4.82 -4.49
C GLU A 39 -3.46 -3.81 -4.64
N ARG A 40 -4.64 -4.26 -5.06
CA ARG A 40 -5.80 -3.39 -5.26
C ARG A 40 -6.34 -2.83 -3.94
N LEU A 41 -6.42 -3.65 -2.91
CA LEU A 41 -6.88 -3.21 -1.59
C LEU A 41 -5.93 -2.15 -1.01
N TYR A 42 -4.63 -2.40 -1.10
CA TYR A 42 -3.64 -1.45 -0.62
C TYR A 42 -3.63 -0.16 -1.47
N TYR A 43 -3.84 -0.27 -2.78
CA TYR A 43 -4.02 0.89 -3.65
C TYR A 43 -5.19 1.79 -3.20
N GLU A 44 -6.37 1.21 -2.96
CA GLU A 44 -7.54 1.96 -2.51
C GLU A 44 -7.33 2.58 -1.11
N GLU A 45 -6.61 1.88 -0.24
CA GLU A 45 -6.24 2.39 1.08
C GLU A 45 -5.33 3.63 0.98
N VAL A 46 -4.25 3.54 0.19
CA VAL A 46 -3.34 4.69 -0.03
C VAL A 46 -4.08 5.83 -0.73
N LEU A 47 -4.93 5.53 -1.71
CA LEU A 47 -5.78 6.51 -2.39
C LEU A 47 -6.68 7.26 -1.42
N ALA A 48 -7.35 6.53 -0.52
CA ALA A 48 -8.17 7.10 0.52
C ALA A 48 -7.35 7.95 1.50
N ALA A 49 -6.16 7.49 1.89
CA ALA A 49 -5.27 8.21 2.79
C ALA A 49 -4.76 9.54 2.21
N VAL A 50 -4.35 9.56 0.94
CA VAL A 50 -3.88 10.77 0.25
C VAL A 50 -5.05 11.77 0.09
N ARG A 51 -6.24 11.28 -0.33
CA ARG A 51 -7.46 12.11 -0.42
C ARG A 51 -7.88 12.65 0.95
N TYR A 52 -7.72 11.86 2.00
CA TYR A 52 -7.97 12.29 3.36
C TYR A 52 -7.02 13.41 3.77
N GLY A 53 -5.72 13.28 3.51
CA GLY A 53 -4.72 14.33 3.77
C GLY A 53 -5.05 15.63 3.04
N GLN A 54 -5.46 15.56 1.77
CA GLN A 54 -5.91 16.71 1.00
C GLN A 54 -7.12 17.40 1.65
N LYS A 55 -8.18 16.64 1.97
CA LYS A 55 -9.39 17.17 2.59
C LYS A 55 -9.14 17.72 3.99
N LEU A 56 -8.24 17.09 4.74
CA LEU A 56 -7.86 17.54 6.06
C LEU A 56 -7.12 18.88 6.00
N GLY A 57 -6.24 19.09 5.02
CA GLY A 57 -5.62 20.38 4.76
C GLY A 57 -6.64 21.47 4.47
N VAL A 58 -7.63 21.19 3.60
CA VAL A 58 -8.73 22.10 3.28
C VAL A 58 -9.60 22.40 4.52
N ALA A 59 -9.96 21.38 5.29
CA ALA A 59 -10.86 21.53 6.43
C ALA A 59 -10.21 22.22 7.64
N SER A 60 -8.93 21.94 7.89
CA SER A 60 -8.19 22.52 9.03
C SER A 60 -7.54 23.86 8.71
N GLY A 61 -7.29 24.15 7.42
CA GLY A 61 -6.47 25.28 7.00
C GLY A 61 -4.98 25.10 7.26
N CYS A 62 -4.55 23.93 7.75
CA CYS A 62 -3.16 23.63 8.09
C CYS A 62 -2.46 22.83 6.99
N LEU A 63 -1.16 23.09 6.82
CA LEU A 63 -0.27 22.29 5.99
C LEU A 63 -0.29 20.85 6.47
N THR A 64 -0.81 19.98 5.60
CA THR A 64 -0.99 18.56 5.88
C THR A 64 -0.07 17.75 4.97
N GLN A 65 0.86 17.02 5.55
CA GLN A 65 1.82 16.18 4.86
C GLN A 65 1.33 14.73 4.80
N VAL A 66 1.38 14.15 3.61
CA VAL A 66 1.26 12.72 3.37
C VAL A 66 2.62 12.20 2.97
N SER A 67 3.22 11.40 3.86
CA SER A 67 4.45 10.67 3.59
C SER A 67 4.11 9.27 3.12
N LEU A 68 4.78 8.82 2.06
CA LEU A 68 4.64 7.47 1.52
C LEU A 68 6.04 6.98 1.15
N GLY A 69 6.41 5.82 1.69
CA GLY A 69 7.68 5.15 1.41
C GLY A 69 7.47 3.68 1.14
N ALA A 70 8.56 2.93 0.97
CA ALA A 70 8.50 1.49 0.74
C ALA A 70 7.87 0.69 1.90
N ALA A 71 7.87 1.25 3.11
CA ALA A 71 7.32 0.63 4.31
C ALA A 71 5.87 1.05 4.64
N GLY A 72 5.26 1.90 3.80
CA GLY A 72 3.88 2.34 3.96
C GLY A 72 3.74 3.86 4.05
N TYR A 73 2.64 4.33 4.66
CA TYR A 73 2.25 5.74 4.64
C TYR A 73 1.96 6.31 6.04
N SER A 74 2.04 7.63 6.14
CA SER A 74 1.61 8.39 7.32
C SER A 74 1.11 9.77 6.94
N VAL A 75 0.09 10.26 7.63
CA VAL A 75 -0.43 11.63 7.48
C VAL A 75 -0.17 12.42 8.76
N ARG A 76 0.43 13.61 8.61
CA ARG A 76 0.77 14.50 9.71
C ARG A 76 0.54 15.95 9.35
N GLN A 77 0.39 16.80 10.36
CA GLN A 77 0.29 18.25 10.19
C GLN A 77 1.53 18.97 10.68
N ALA A 78 1.77 20.14 10.09
CA ALA A 78 2.84 21.04 10.50
C ALA A 78 2.62 21.51 11.94
N ALA A 79 3.68 21.51 12.76
CA ALA A 79 3.62 21.88 14.18
C ALA A 79 2.99 23.24 14.45
N SER A 80 3.19 24.21 13.55
CA SER A 80 2.61 25.56 13.67
C SER A 80 1.41 25.79 12.75
N CYS A 81 0.79 24.74 12.20
CA CYS A 81 -0.26 24.77 11.17
C CYS A 81 0.21 25.32 9.80
N SER A 82 0.97 26.40 9.77
CA SER A 82 1.46 27.07 8.55
C SER A 82 2.92 26.78 8.21
N SER A 83 3.70 26.19 9.13
CA SER A 83 5.13 25.94 8.95
C SER A 83 5.72 24.96 9.97
N GLY A 84 7.00 24.63 9.82
CA GLY A 84 7.76 23.82 10.77
C GLY A 84 7.74 22.32 10.45
N ALA A 85 8.14 21.51 11.45
CA ALA A 85 8.18 20.06 11.32
C ALA A 85 6.77 19.46 11.28
N TYR A 86 6.58 18.40 10.48
CA TYR A 86 5.33 17.65 10.43
C TYR A 86 5.31 16.60 11.54
N SER A 87 5.07 17.06 12.77
CA SER A 87 5.10 16.24 13.98
C SER A 87 3.74 16.08 14.66
N LEU A 88 2.69 16.78 14.18
CA LEU A 88 1.36 16.61 14.73
C LEU A 88 0.67 15.41 14.09
N ASP A 89 0.39 14.41 14.91
CA ASP A 89 -0.37 13.24 14.49
C ASP A 89 -1.85 13.59 14.35
N VAL A 90 -2.44 13.18 13.23
CA VAL A 90 -3.85 13.42 12.92
C VAL A 90 -4.68 12.15 13.16
N PRO A 91 -5.96 12.27 13.54
CA PRO A 91 -6.88 11.14 13.54
C PRO A 91 -7.10 10.61 12.11
N GLY A 92 -7.23 9.30 11.97
CA GLY A 92 -7.78 8.67 10.78
C GLY A 92 -9.31 8.83 10.70
N PRO A 93 -9.92 8.50 9.56
CA PRO A 93 -11.38 8.49 9.40
C PRO A 93 -12.12 7.58 10.40
N ASP A 94 -11.43 6.56 10.89
CA ASP A 94 -11.86 5.56 11.88
C ASP A 94 -11.47 5.94 13.32
N GLY A 95 -10.80 7.09 13.51
CA GLY A 95 -10.33 7.56 14.80
C GLY A 95 -8.93 7.08 15.20
N GLN A 96 -8.26 6.27 14.37
CA GLN A 96 -6.88 5.79 14.64
C GLN A 96 -5.91 6.98 14.77
N ARG A 97 -4.99 6.94 15.75
CA ARG A 97 -3.93 7.95 15.95
C ARG A 97 -2.61 7.26 16.27
N PRO A 98 -1.52 7.50 15.53
CA PRO A 98 -1.44 8.33 14.31
C PRO A 98 -2.17 7.70 13.12
N PHE A 99 -2.66 8.53 12.19
CA PHE A 99 -3.14 8.04 10.90
C PHE A 99 -1.97 7.61 10.02
N ALA A 100 -1.61 6.33 10.12
CA ALA A 100 -0.50 5.71 9.41
C ALA A 100 -0.74 4.21 9.25
N ASN A 101 -0.20 3.64 8.18
CA ASN A 101 -0.09 2.21 7.99
C ASN A 101 1.36 1.86 7.61
N SER A 102 2.02 1.07 8.46
CA SER A 102 3.38 0.56 8.27
C SER A 102 3.43 -0.94 7.92
N GLN A 103 2.29 -1.53 7.56
CA GLN A 103 2.12 -2.93 7.21
C GLN A 103 1.74 -3.03 5.72
N VAL A 104 2.75 -3.05 4.86
CA VAL A 104 2.57 -3.31 3.43
C VAL A 104 2.36 -4.82 3.23
N PRO A 105 1.28 -5.25 2.54
CA PRO A 105 1.06 -6.67 2.28
C PRO A 105 2.22 -7.33 1.53
N SER A 106 2.51 -8.59 1.85
CA SER A 106 3.61 -9.33 1.21
C SER A 106 3.40 -9.44 -0.31
N GLY A 107 4.41 -9.08 -1.09
CA GLY A 107 4.35 -9.10 -2.55
C GLY A 107 3.90 -7.79 -3.19
N VAL A 108 3.37 -6.83 -2.42
CA VAL A 108 3.06 -5.48 -2.92
C VAL A 108 4.35 -4.65 -2.91
N THR A 109 4.66 -4.03 -4.05
CA THR A 109 5.81 -3.13 -4.20
C THR A 109 5.34 -1.68 -4.32
N LEU A 110 5.99 -0.78 -3.59
CA LEU A 110 5.70 0.65 -3.60
C LEU A 110 6.86 1.42 -4.23
N SER A 111 6.58 2.18 -5.28
CA SER A 111 7.55 3.05 -5.94
C SER A 111 7.04 4.50 -5.94
N PRO A 112 7.14 5.22 -4.81
CA PRO A 112 6.73 6.61 -4.72
C PRO A 112 7.73 7.56 -5.38
N SER A 113 7.22 8.58 -6.04
CA SER A 113 7.98 9.69 -6.62
C SER A 113 7.42 11.03 -6.10
N ASN A 114 8.31 11.96 -5.74
CA ASN A 114 7.97 13.26 -5.14
C ASN A 114 7.12 13.19 -3.86
N PHE A 115 7.24 12.12 -3.09
CA PHE A 115 6.76 12.06 -1.71
C PHE A 115 7.88 12.53 -0.75
N PRO A 116 7.54 13.19 0.37
CA PRO A 116 6.19 13.45 0.88
C PRO A 116 5.47 14.59 0.15
N VAL A 117 4.15 14.45 -0.02
CA VAL A 117 3.28 15.50 -0.58
C VAL A 117 2.73 16.34 0.56
N VAL A 118 2.73 17.66 0.41
CA VAL A 118 2.17 18.58 1.40
C VAL A 118 1.02 19.35 0.76
N PHE A 119 -0.17 19.24 1.33
CA PHE A 119 -1.37 19.96 0.91
C PHE A 119 -1.56 21.25 1.71
N ASP A 120 -1.89 22.33 1.01
CA ASP A 120 -2.29 23.61 1.60
C ASP A 120 -3.79 23.67 1.92
N SER A 121 -4.26 24.83 2.40
CA SER A 121 -5.66 25.10 2.72
C SER A 121 -6.59 25.13 1.51
N LEU A 122 -6.05 25.16 0.28
CA LEU A 122 -6.80 25.04 -0.96
C LEU A 122 -6.78 23.59 -1.50
N GLY A 123 -6.13 22.67 -0.79
CA GLY A 123 -6.00 21.27 -1.18
C GLY A 123 -5.01 21.07 -2.32
N ARG A 124 -4.12 22.03 -2.57
CA ARG A 124 -3.09 21.97 -3.62
C ARG A 124 -1.76 21.50 -3.03
N PRO A 125 -0.97 20.73 -3.78
CA PRO A 125 0.34 20.30 -3.32
C PRO A 125 1.36 21.43 -3.49
N VAL A 126 2.02 21.84 -2.41
CA VAL A 126 2.92 23.01 -2.42
C VAL A 126 4.27 22.77 -3.12
N ALA A 127 4.62 21.51 -3.38
CA ALA A 127 5.88 21.10 -4.02
C ALA A 127 5.69 20.49 -5.41
N GLY A 128 4.50 20.69 -6.02
CA GLY A 128 4.14 20.10 -7.31
C GLY A 128 3.51 18.71 -7.18
N GLY A 129 3.25 18.08 -8.32
CA GLY A 129 2.58 16.79 -8.38
C GLY A 129 3.46 15.63 -7.91
N ALA A 130 2.81 14.54 -7.52
CA ALA A 130 3.47 13.31 -7.09
C ALA A 130 2.77 12.09 -7.68
N SER A 131 3.48 10.97 -7.73
CA SER A 131 2.87 9.72 -8.14
C SER A 131 3.48 8.54 -7.40
N VAL A 132 2.73 7.46 -7.29
CA VAL A 132 3.21 6.20 -6.73
C VAL A 132 2.70 5.02 -7.53
N ALA A 133 3.59 4.10 -7.86
CA ALA A 133 3.20 2.78 -8.35
C ALA A 133 3.05 1.81 -7.17
N ILE A 134 1.93 1.07 -7.16
CA ILE A 134 1.54 0.07 -6.16
C ILE A 134 1.28 -1.23 -6.92
N GLY A 135 2.31 -2.05 -7.06
CA GLY A 135 2.28 -3.19 -7.97
C GLY A 135 1.91 -2.77 -9.40
N SER A 136 0.78 -3.28 -9.90
CA SER A 136 0.25 -2.95 -11.23
C SER A 136 -0.58 -1.65 -11.32
N PHE A 137 -0.90 -1.02 -10.17
CA PHE A 137 -1.70 0.20 -10.11
C PHE A 137 -0.83 1.45 -9.93
N SER A 138 -1.32 2.60 -10.38
CA SER A 138 -0.63 3.89 -10.21
C SER A 138 -1.57 4.95 -9.69
N LEU A 139 -1.14 5.70 -8.68
CA LEU A 139 -1.81 6.87 -8.15
C LEU A 139 -1.03 8.13 -8.54
N VAL A 140 -1.74 9.19 -8.91
CA VAL A 140 -1.19 10.49 -9.27
C VAL A 140 -1.90 11.61 -8.50
N VAL A 141 -1.11 12.51 -7.93
CA VAL A 141 -1.54 13.78 -7.36
C VAL A 141 -1.21 14.89 -8.36
N SER A 142 -2.25 15.56 -8.86
CA SER A 142 -2.10 16.66 -9.82
C SER A 142 -1.47 17.89 -9.17
N ALA A 143 -0.44 18.47 -9.81
CA ALA A 143 0.34 19.58 -9.27
C ALA A 143 -0.50 20.85 -8.96
N GLU A 144 -1.47 21.17 -9.82
CA GLU A 144 -2.21 22.44 -9.72
C GLU A 144 -3.46 22.35 -8.85
N THR A 145 -4.12 21.19 -8.86
CA THR A 145 -5.43 21.00 -8.23
C THR A 145 -5.37 20.14 -6.97
N GLY A 146 -4.27 19.41 -6.78
CA GLY A 146 -4.17 18.34 -5.79
C GLY A 146 -5.14 17.20 -6.00
N MET A 147 -5.79 17.10 -7.17
CA MET A 147 -6.68 15.99 -7.49
C MET A 147 -5.90 14.68 -7.45
N VAL A 148 -6.44 13.72 -6.70
CA VAL A 148 -5.85 12.39 -6.45
C VAL A 148 -6.62 11.34 -7.23
N GLN A 149 -5.96 10.68 -8.19
CA GLN A 149 -6.55 9.67 -9.06
C GLN A 149 -5.61 8.52 -9.39
#